data_AF-A0A6N9U7K1-F1
#
_entry.id   AF-A0A6N9U7K1-F1
#
_cell.length_a   1.000
_cell.length_b   1.000
_cell.length_c   1.000
_cell.angle_alpha   90.00
_cell.angle_beta   90.00
_cell.angle_gamma   90.00
#
_symmetry.space_group_name_H-M   'P 1'
#
loop_
_entity.id
_entity.type
_entity.pdbx_description
1 polymer ?
#
loop_
_entity_poly.entity_id
_entity_poly.type
_entity_poly.pdbx_seq_one_letter_code
_entity_poly.pdbx_strand_id
1 'polypeptide(L)'
;MTGIHRSRSRLRALAATACAGALGAALLGVAGTSTAGAAPVTASAATPTAAEATPTAAGGKVVGYFTNWGVYQRDYHVKDIETSGSADKLTHINYAFGNVQGGKCTIG
;
A
#
# COMPACT_ATOMS: atom_id res chain seq x y z
N MET A 1 -23.71 -42.25 -39.35
CA MET A 1 -22.60 -41.26 -39.46
C MET A 1 -22.30 -40.72 -38.07
N THR A 2 -21.12 -41.10 -37.52
CA THR A 2 -20.25 -40.31 -36.62
C THR A 2 -20.93 -39.30 -35.67
N GLY A 3 -20.98 -39.47 -34.35
CA GLY A 3 -19.89 -39.86 -33.45
C GLY A 3 -18.92 -38.68 -33.23
N ILE A 4 -18.68 -38.32 -31.96
CA ILE A 4 -17.64 -37.40 -31.44
C ILE A 4 -18.10 -35.94 -31.24
N HIS A 5 -18.62 -35.61 -30.05
CA HIS A 5 -18.38 -34.30 -29.42
C HIS A 5 -18.52 -34.26 -27.88
N ARG A 6 -18.52 -35.41 -27.20
CA ARG A 6 -18.67 -35.50 -25.73
C ARG A 6 -17.33 -35.68 -24.97
N SER A 7 -16.25 -35.04 -25.44
CA SER A 7 -14.89 -35.32 -24.93
C SER A 7 -14.00 -34.09 -24.70
N ARG A 8 -14.57 -32.90 -24.46
CA ARG A 8 -13.74 -31.69 -24.23
C ARG A 8 -13.94 -30.97 -22.90
N SER A 9 -14.93 -31.34 -22.09
CA SER A 9 -15.24 -30.63 -20.83
C SER A 9 -14.69 -31.29 -19.55
N ARG A 10 -14.05 -32.47 -19.62
CA ARG A 10 -13.56 -33.21 -18.43
C ARG A 10 -12.03 -33.30 -18.30
N LEU A 11 -11.28 -32.46 -19.03
CA LEU A 11 -9.80 -32.55 -19.11
C LEU A 11 -9.07 -31.24 -18.73
N ARG A 12 -9.75 -30.26 -18.15
CA ARG A 12 -9.10 -29.05 -17.61
C ARG A 12 -9.34 -28.81 -16.12
N ALA A 13 -9.83 -29.82 -15.42
CA ALA A 13 -9.72 -29.93 -13.98
C ALA A 13 -8.55 -30.88 -13.71
N LEU A 14 -7.39 -30.33 -13.33
CA LEU A 14 -6.20 -30.96 -12.72
C LEU A 14 -4.90 -30.33 -13.28
N ALA A 15 -4.53 -29.17 -12.75
CA ALA A 15 -3.14 -28.71 -12.72
C ALA A 15 -2.96 -27.71 -11.56
N ALA A 16 -3.46 -28.08 -10.38
CA ALA A 16 -3.10 -27.47 -9.13
C ALA A 16 -2.14 -28.43 -8.44
N THR A 17 -0.83 -28.19 -8.55
CA THR A 17 0.19 -28.65 -7.58
C THR A 17 1.59 -28.23 -8.02
N ALA A 18 2.36 -27.76 -7.03
CA ALA A 18 3.82 -27.74 -6.95
C ALA A 18 4.59 -26.65 -7.70
N CYS A 19 4.81 -25.52 -7.01
CA CYS A 19 6.09 -24.79 -7.00
C CYS A 19 6.16 -23.90 -5.74
N ALA A 20 5.94 -24.51 -4.58
CA ALA A 20 6.28 -23.93 -3.28
C ALA A 20 7.31 -24.88 -2.65
N GLY A 21 8.58 -24.50 -2.71
CA GLY A 21 9.66 -25.27 -2.09
C GLY A 21 10.97 -25.24 -2.87
N ALA A 22 11.69 -24.12 -2.81
CA ALA A 22 13.15 -24.05 -2.84
C ALA A 22 13.58 -22.58 -2.99
N LEU A 23 13.85 -21.89 -1.87
CA LEU A 23 14.79 -20.75 -1.71
C LEU A 23 14.69 -20.18 -0.27
N GLY A 24 14.47 -21.06 0.72
CA GLY A 24 14.87 -20.81 2.09
C GLY A 24 16.28 -21.38 2.26
N ALA A 25 17.15 -20.65 2.95
CA ALA A 25 18.58 -20.94 3.19
C ALA A 25 19.56 -20.38 2.14
N ALA A 26 19.66 -19.05 2.07
CA ALA A 26 20.90 -18.39 1.72
C ALA A 26 21.08 -17.15 2.60
N LEU A 27 21.94 -17.30 3.61
CA LEU A 27 22.76 -16.24 4.21
C LEU A 27 22.08 -15.34 5.27
N LEU A 28 21.77 -15.97 6.41
CA LEU A 28 22.08 -15.38 7.71
C LEU A 28 23.58 -15.06 7.76
N GLY A 29 23.95 -13.78 7.65
CA GLY A 29 25.35 -13.38 7.74
C GLY A 29 25.54 -11.90 7.43
N VAL A 30 25.54 -11.09 8.48
CA VAL A 30 26.36 -9.90 8.75
C VAL A 30 25.56 -9.06 9.75
N ALA A 31 25.80 -9.32 11.04
CA ALA A 31 25.48 -8.39 12.10
C ALA A 31 26.51 -7.26 12.03
N GLY A 32 26.20 -6.19 11.30
CA GLY A 32 26.98 -4.95 11.33
C GLY A 32 26.65 -4.19 12.61
N THR A 33 27.54 -4.23 13.60
CA THR A 33 27.49 -3.31 14.74
C THR A 33 28.04 -1.95 14.30
N SER A 34 27.18 -1.14 13.68
CA SER A 34 27.47 0.27 13.44
C SER A 34 27.52 1.00 14.79
N THR A 35 28.72 1.24 15.32
CA THR A 35 28.89 2.15 16.46
C THR A 35 28.61 3.58 16.00
N ALA A 36 27.35 3.99 16.06
CA ALA A 36 26.97 5.38 15.90
C ALA A 36 27.48 6.16 17.13
N GLY A 37 28.63 6.81 16.99
CA GLY A 37 29.09 7.81 17.95
C GLY A 37 28.14 9.00 17.94
N ALA A 38 27.15 9.00 18.83
CA ALA A 38 26.30 10.14 19.10
C ALA A 38 26.96 11.00 20.18
N ALA A 39 27.57 12.12 19.77
CA ALA A 39 27.85 13.21 20.70
C ALA A 39 26.50 13.81 21.15
N PRO A 40 26.23 14.01 22.45
CA PRO A 40 24.98 14.61 22.88
C PRO A 40 25.03 16.11 22.61
N VAL A 41 24.35 16.57 21.57
CA VAL A 41 23.95 17.98 21.46
C VAL A 41 22.71 18.18 22.32
N THR A 42 22.88 18.76 23.50
CA THR A 42 21.76 19.21 24.35
C THR A 42 21.09 20.41 23.69
N ALA A 43 20.11 20.14 22.82
CA ALA A 43 19.16 21.16 22.38
C ALA A 43 18.04 21.24 23.43
N SER A 44 18.03 22.33 24.21
CA SER A 44 16.94 22.65 25.13
C SER A 44 15.71 23.03 24.32
N ALA A 45 14.83 22.07 24.05
CA ALA A 45 13.53 22.32 23.42
C ALA A 45 12.56 22.90 24.46
N ALA A 46 12.12 24.13 24.24
CA ALA A 46 11.00 24.70 24.99
C ALA A 46 9.74 23.87 24.72
N THR A 47 9.15 23.33 25.79
CA THR A 47 7.94 22.52 25.72
C THR A 47 6.73 23.44 25.45
N PRO A 48 6.00 23.31 24.34
CA PRO A 48 4.72 23.97 24.22
C PRO A 48 3.76 23.34 25.24
N THR A 49 3.12 24.16 26.07
CA THR A 49 2.00 23.75 26.92
C THR A 49 0.92 23.16 26.01
N ALA A 50 0.79 21.84 26.02
CA ALA A 50 -0.32 21.15 25.39
C ALA A 50 -1.57 21.45 26.23
N ALA A 51 -2.47 22.28 25.68
CA ALA A 51 -3.83 22.33 26.18
C ALA A 51 -4.41 20.92 26.08
N GLU A 52 -4.91 20.39 27.19
CA GLU A 52 -5.54 19.09 27.28
C GLU A 52 -6.83 19.12 26.45
N ALA A 53 -6.71 18.77 25.17
CA ALA A 53 -7.85 18.59 24.30
C ALA A 53 -8.56 17.30 24.73
N THR A 54 -9.72 17.44 25.34
CA THR A 54 -10.63 16.32 25.60
C THR A 54 -10.80 15.55 24.28
N PRO A 55 -10.45 14.25 24.21
CA PRO A 55 -10.51 13.52 22.96
C PRO A 55 -11.96 13.36 22.54
N THR A 56 -12.43 14.22 21.65
CA THR A 56 -13.64 13.97 20.87
C THR A 56 -13.41 12.66 20.14
N ALA A 57 -14.24 11.66 20.42
CA ALA A 57 -14.19 10.38 19.72
C ALA A 57 -14.23 10.67 18.22
N ALA A 58 -13.15 10.34 17.51
CA ALA A 58 -13.08 10.57 16.08
C ALA A 58 -14.18 9.74 15.42
N GLY A 59 -15.17 10.40 14.81
CA GLY A 59 -16.23 9.73 14.07
C GLY A 59 -15.64 8.79 13.01
N GLY A 60 -16.42 7.78 12.59
CA GLY A 60 -15.99 6.79 11.60
C GLY A 60 -15.43 7.43 10.32
N LYS A 61 -14.44 6.77 9.72
CA LYS A 61 -13.76 7.24 8.51
C LYS A 61 -13.89 6.21 7.40
N VAL A 62 -14.32 6.65 6.23
CA VAL A 62 -14.24 5.90 4.97
C VAL A 62 -13.16 6.55 4.12
N VAL A 63 -12.09 5.81 3.84
CA VAL A 63 -10.90 6.32 3.14
C VAL A 63 -10.77 5.63 1.79
N GLY A 64 -10.73 6.42 0.72
CA GLY A 64 -10.43 5.96 -0.63
C GLY A 64 -8.96 6.22 -0.99
N TYR A 65 -8.38 5.38 -1.85
CA TYR A 65 -7.06 5.63 -2.44
C TYR A 65 -7.22 6.01 -3.90
N PHE A 66 -6.63 7.15 -4.29
CA PHE A 66 -6.54 7.57 -5.69
C PHE A 66 -5.11 7.36 -6.18
N THR A 67 -4.92 6.48 -7.16
CA THR A 67 -3.59 6.14 -7.67
C THR A 67 -3.11 7.13 -8.73
N ASN A 68 -1.86 7.58 -8.62
CA ASN A 68 -1.24 8.59 -9.50
C ASN A 68 -1.23 8.14 -10.96
N TRP A 69 -1.03 6.85 -11.20
CA TRP A 69 -1.02 6.24 -12.53
C TRP A 69 -2.43 6.00 -13.10
N GLY A 70 -3.48 6.21 -12.31
CA GLY A 70 -4.88 6.00 -12.73
C GLY A 70 -5.28 6.85 -13.93
N VAL A 71 -4.69 8.04 -14.08
CA VAL A 71 -4.98 8.98 -15.17
C VAL A 71 -4.35 8.60 -16.52
N TYR A 72 -3.49 7.57 -16.57
CA TYR A 72 -2.81 7.16 -17.80
C TYR A 72 -3.67 6.16 -18.61
N GLN A 73 -3.20 4.94 -18.86
CA GLN A 73 -3.96 3.97 -19.68
C GLN A 73 -5.32 3.58 -19.07
N ARG A 74 -5.49 3.84 -17.78
CA ARG A 74 -6.72 3.56 -17.03
C ARG A 74 -7.78 4.65 -17.22
N ASP A 75 -7.38 5.83 -17.69
CA ASP A 75 -8.24 6.98 -17.95
C ASP A 75 -9.20 7.28 -16.79
N TYR A 76 -8.74 7.07 -15.55
CA TYR A 76 -9.51 7.31 -14.34
C TYR A 76 -9.05 8.61 -13.70
N HIS A 77 -9.91 9.61 -13.75
CA HIS A 77 -9.66 10.97 -13.32
C HIS A 77 -10.37 11.25 -11.99
N VAL A 78 -9.96 12.32 -11.32
CA VAL A 78 -10.61 12.78 -10.08
C VAL A 78 -12.11 13.05 -10.30
N LYS A 79 -12.50 13.49 -11.51
CA LYS A 79 -13.91 13.71 -11.87
C LYS A 79 -14.73 12.43 -11.75
N ASP A 80 -14.16 11.27 -11.99
CA ASP A 80 -14.87 9.98 -11.90
C ASP A 80 -15.26 9.62 -10.46
N ILE A 81 -14.56 10.16 -9.46
CA ILE A 81 -14.94 9.99 -8.05
C ILE A 81 -16.25 10.73 -7.76
N GLU A 82 -16.44 11.91 -8.36
CA GLU A 82 -17.66 12.71 -8.20
C GLU A 82 -18.80 12.16 -9.07
N THR A 83 -18.56 11.90 -10.36
CA THR A 83 -19.62 11.45 -11.27
C THR A 83 -20.16 10.07 -10.93
N SER A 84 -19.35 9.21 -10.30
CA SER A 84 -19.80 7.91 -9.77
C SER A 84 -20.61 8.01 -8.47
N GLY A 85 -20.68 9.18 -7.82
CA GLY A 85 -21.28 9.35 -6.49
C GLY A 85 -20.46 8.73 -5.36
N SER A 86 -19.17 8.45 -5.59
CA SER A 86 -18.28 7.92 -4.55
C SER A 86 -17.87 9.01 -3.56
N ALA A 87 -17.72 10.26 -4.02
CA ALA A 87 -17.34 11.40 -3.19
C ALA A 87 -18.25 11.55 -1.95
N ASP A 88 -19.57 11.40 -2.10
CA ASP A 88 -20.55 11.53 -1.01
C ASP A 88 -20.43 10.46 0.07
N LYS A 89 -19.72 9.37 -0.22
CA LYS A 89 -19.54 8.22 0.67
C LYS A 89 -18.17 8.19 1.31
N LEU A 90 -17.22 8.98 0.79
CA LEU A 90 -15.86 9.05 1.28
C LEU A 90 -15.74 10.18 2.29
N THR A 91 -14.91 9.95 3.30
CA THR A 91 -14.51 10.99 4.25
C THR A 91 -13.12 11.55 3.92
N HIS A 92 -12.26 10.72 3.31
CA HIS A 92 -10.87 11.06 2.99
C HIS A 92 -10.47 10.39 1.68
N ILE A 93 -9.55 11.02 0.96
CA ILE A 93 -8.87 10.44 -0.20
C ILE A 93 -7.37 10.52 0.04
N ASN A 94 -6.70 9.37 -0.03
CA ASN A 94 -5.25 9.27 -0.02
C ASN A 94 -4.74 9.25 -1.46
N TYR A 95 -3.95 10.25 -1.83
CA TYR A 95 -3.22 10.23 -3.11
C TYR A 95 -2.05 9.25 -3.03
N ALA A 96 -1.94 8.36 -4.01
CA ALA A 96 -1.06 7.20 -3.95
C ALA A 96 -0.17 7.09 -5.20
N PHE A 97 1.16 7.16 -5.13
CA PHE A 97 2.00 7.18 -3.93
C PHE A 97 2.94 8.38 -3.92
N GLY A 98 3.24 8.88 -2.73
CA GLY A 98 4.46 9.65 -2.50
C GLY A 98 5.65 8.69 -2.35
N ASN A 99 6.82 9.08 -2.84
CA ASN A 99 8.02 8.26 -2.76
C ASN A 99 8.89 8.65 -1.56
N VAL A 100 9.79 7.76 -1.13
CA VAL A 100 10.77 8.02 -0.07
C VAL A 100 12.17 7.74 -0.61
N GLN A 101 12.99 8.78 -0.69
CA GLN A 101 14.38 8.70 -1.14
C GLN A 101 15.29 9.41 -0.17
N GLY A 102 16.39 8.76 0.25
CA GLY A 102 17.32 9.32 1.23
C GLY A 102 16.66 9.70 2.56
N GLY A 103 15.63 8.96 2.98
CA GLY A 103 14.87 9.26 4.20
C GLY A 103 13.99 10.51 4.11
N LYS A 104 13.74 11.04 2.91
CA LYS A 104 12.89 12.21 2.66
C LYS A 104 11.73 11.85 1.75
N CYS A 105 10.59 12.50 1.95
CA CYS A 105 9.46 12.43 1.04
C CYS A 105 9.82 13.12 -0.28
N THR A 106 9.52 12.46 -1.40
CA THR A 106 9.73 13.00 -2.75
C THR A 106 8.49 12.77 -3.62
N ILE A 107 8.40 13.50 -4.73
CA ILE A 107 7.40 13.22 -5.75
C ILE A 107 7.64 11.82 -6.35
N GLY A 108 6.57 11.14 -6.72
CA GLY A 108 6.57 9.80 -7.31
C GLY A 108 5.50 9.64 -8.38
#